data_AF-A0A839I8X5-F1
#
_entry.id   AF-A0A839I8X5-F1
#
_cell.length_a   1.000
_cell.length_b   1.000
_cell.length_c   1.000
_cell.angle_alpha   90.00
_cell.angle_beta   90.00
_cell.angle_gamma   90.00
#
_symmetry.space_group_name_H-M   'P 1'
#
loop_
_entity.id
_entity.type
_entity.pdbx_description
1 polymer ?
#
loop_
_entity_poly.entity_id
_entity_poly.type
_entity_poly.pdbx_seq_one_letter_code
_entity_poly.pdbx_strand_id
1 'polypeptide(L)'
;MEITSDDAFNFSRAVERFSVLEFRPHFPGYPAFVILNRVAATIVNPITANVWVSLLGALMLPLLVARIVFILSASWWKSVLGCVVLLMQPLLVSMALSGLSDPIALAFFLMAVISAILQRNYHVGFWLGLMLASRPSYFPLAMGLALFPLFVPSHLLKLKAYFQAASVIAIIGCVSLLFILQHDGMAYFEEGVRFTQGHFEIWGNTAEGNQSQIIQWVKGLMSAYGLVILSSIFILLIWSLKTVFKKPSEQQLKARYVGMISVIALIYWVWITLGQNPDNLRHWAPVLVLVIIVFSMSFCSMFWQNKKGVVPLFVILLFIVTGDKLTVEQSRQAPIQQAIAWFEVHPEACMIGTNYSVNLLRDRLSERAVYDMYYPSSNIKLHEAALVSPESAWRISGTVLEKGILVQQFSARFIGERTLYLYQIIDGQ
;
A
#
# COMPACT_ATOMS: atom_id res chain seq x y z
N MET A 1 17.90 8.06 3.06
CA MET A 1 16.66 7.50 2.46
C MET A 1 16.98 7.18 1.03
N GLU A 2 16.52 6.04 0.53
CA GLU A 2 16.84 5.55 -0.81
C GLU A 2 15.57 5.06 -1.50
N ILE A 3 15.55 5.12 -2.83
CA ILE A 3 14.46 4.60 -3.65
C ILE A 3 14.61 3.09 -3.77
N THR A 4 13.52 2.33 -3.59
CA THR A 4 13.58 0.87 -3.48
C THR A 4 12.75 0.13 -4.53
N SER A 5 12.06 0.85 -5.41
CA SER A 5 11.20 0.26 -6.45
C SER A 5 11.09 1.16 -7.68
N ASP A 6 10.72 0.58 -8.82
CA ASP A 6 10.43 1.34 -10.05
C ASP A 6 9.27 2.32 -9.87
N ASP A 7 8.24 1.96 -9.10
CA ASP A 7 7.13 2.89 -8.79
C ASP A 7 7.65 4.14 -8.08
N ALA A 8 8.45 3.95 -7.03
CA ALA A 8 9.04 5.06 -6.28
C ALA A 8 10.03 5.88 -7.12
N PHE A 9 10.76 5.23 -8.03
CA PHE A 9 11.63 5.90 -8.99
C PHE A 9 10.83 6.75 -9.98
N ASN A 10 9.76 6.20 -10.55
CA ASN A 10 8.88 6.92 -11.46
C ASN A 10 8.20 8.13 -10.78
N PHE A 11 7.84 8.00 -9.50
CA PHE A 11 7.35 9.13 -8.70
C PHE A 11 8.40 10.22 -8.45
N SER A 12 9.67 9.86 -8.23
CA SER A 12 10.71 10.86 -8.02
C SER A 12 10.97 11.67 -9.30
N ARG A 13 10.95 11.03 -10.48
CA ARG A 13 11.09 11.72 -11.77
C ARG A 13 9.96 12.70 -12.06
N ALA A 14 8.76 12.44 -11.54
CA ALA A 14 7.60 13.32 -11.69
C ALA A 14 7.78 14.71 -11.02
N VAL A 15 8.69 14.79 -10.05
CA VAL A 15 9.06 16.04 -9.37
C VAL A 15 9.64 17.02 -10.38
N GLU A 16 10.59 16.58 -11.21
CA GLU A 16 11.21 17.39 -12.26
C GLU A 16 10.26 17.61 -13.45
N ARG A 17 9.68 16.53 -13.96
CA ARG A 17 8.77 16.59 -15.11
C ARG A 17 7.68 15.54 -14.98
N PHE A 18 6.44 16.03 -14.97
CA PHE A 18 5.27 15.17 -14.99
C PHE A 18 4.94 14.76 -16.43
N SER A 19 4.82 13.47 -16.66
CA SER A 19 4.22 12.89 -17.87
C SER A 19 3.90 11.42 -17.61
N VAL A 20 2.63 11.05 -17.76
CA VAL A 20 2.17 9.67 -17.66
C VAL A 20 2.71 8.84 -18.82
N LEU A 21 2.82 9.45 -20.01
CA LEU A 21 3.33 8.81 -21.23
C LEU A 21 4.81 8.41 -21.10
N GLU A 22 5.58 9.18 -20.33
CA GLU A 22 7.00 8.91 -20.06
C GLU A 22 7.24 8.11 -18.76
N PHE A 23 6.18 7.56 -18.14
CA PHE A 23 6.22 6.87 -16.84
C PHE A 23 6.76 7.74 -15.69
N ARG A 24 6.31 9.00 -15.60
CA ARG A 24 6.71 9.99 -14.57
C ARG A 24 5.49 10.69 -13.95
N PRO A 25 4.63 9.99 -13.18
CA PRO A 25 4.66 8.57 -12.85
C PRO A 25 3.84 7.74 -13.86
N HIS A 26 3.62 6.45 -13.60
CA HIS A 26 2.72 5.62 -14.41
C HIS A 26 1.24 6.04 -14.27
N PHE A 27 0.37 5.55 -15.15
CA PHE A 27 -1.08 5.79 -15.10
C PHE A 27 -1.67 5.35 -13.75
N PRO A 28 -2.51 6.16 -13.06
CA PRO A 28 -3.25 7.32 -13.55
C PRO A 28 -2.61 8.69 -13.23
N GLY A 29 -1.30 8.72 -12.96
CA GLY A 29 -0.56 9.98 -12.77
C GLY A 29 -0.53 10.51 -11.32
N TYR A 30 -1.50 10.17 -10.47
CA TYR A 30 -1.50 10.55 -9.04
C TYR A 30 -1.24 12.06 -8.76
N PRO A 31 -2.01 12.99 -9.34
CA PRO A 31 -1.68 14.43 -9.33
C PRO A 31 -1.45 15.03 -7.94
N ALA A 32 -2.29 14.68 -6.95
CA ALA A 32 -2.12 15.22 -5.61
C ALA A 32 -0.84 14.71 -4.93
N PHE A 33 -0.47 13.45 -5.17
CA PHE A 33 0.78 12.91 -4.64
C PHE A 33 2.01 13.55 -5.29
N VAL A 34 1.98 13.76 -6.61
CA VAL A 34 3.07 14.46 -7.33
C VAL A 34 3.22 15.90 -6.84
N ILE A 35 2.12 16.63 -6.64
CA ILE A 35 2.16 18.00 -6.11
C ILE A 35 2.77 18.01 -4.69
N LEU A 36 2.38 17.08 -3.81
CA LEU A 36 2.99 16.96 -2.49
C LEU A 36 4.48 16.66 -2.56
N ASN A 37 4.92 15.80 -3.49
CA ASN A 37 6.33 15.50 -3.70
C ASN A 37 7.10 16.75 -4.16
N ARG A 38 6.53 17.55 -5.07
CA ARG A 38 7.13 18.82 -5.50
C ARG A 38 7.24 19.82 -4.35
N VAL A 39 6.23 19.91 -3.49
CA VAL A 39 6.30 20.75 -2.28
C VAL A 39 7.38 20.24 -1.33
N ALA A 40 7.44 18.93 -1.07
CA ALA A 40 8.47 18.34 -0.21
C ALA A 40 9.88 18.59 -0.77
N ALA A 41 10.07 18.50 -2.09
CA ALA A 41 11.35 18.74 -2.76
C ALA A 41 11.91 20.16 -2.58
N THR A 42 11.12 21.12 -2.07
CA THR A 42 11.62 22.45 -1.69
C THR A 42 12.39 22.45 -0.37
N ILE A 43 12.27 21.39 0.44
CA ILE A 43 12.86 21.26 1.78
C ILE A 43 13.85 20.09 1.83
N VAL A 44 13.56 19.01 1.12
CA VAL A 44 14.39 17.78 1.09
C VAL A 44 14.94 17.52 -0.32
N ASN A 45 15.88 16.58 -0.44
CA ASN A 45 16.42 16.18 -1.74
C ASN A 45 15.28 15.71 -2.70
N PRO A 46 15.14 16.33 -3.89
CA PRO A 46 14.08 16.01 -4.86
C PRO A 46 13.95 14.53 -5.21
N ILE A 47 15.07 13.82 -5.34
CA ILE A 47 15.11 12.39 -5.68
C ILE A 47 14.39 11.55 -4.62
N THR A 48 14.46 11.96 -3.36
CA THR A 48 13.89 11.21 -2.22
C THR A 48 12.61 11.82 -1.66
N ALA A 49 12.11 12.90 -2.27
CA ALA A 49 10.99 13.68 -1.74
C ALA A 49 9.73 12.83 -1.52
N ASN A 50 9.44 11.91 -2.44
CA ASN A 50 8.35 10.94 -2.31
C ASN A 50 8.49 10.02 -1.09
N VAL A 51 9.71 9.57 -0.77
CA VAL A 51 9.97 8.75 0.44
C VAL A 51 9.64 9.53 1.71
N TRP A 52 9.99 10.83 1.75
CA TRP A 52 9.61 11.69 2.87
C TRP A 52 8.09 11.89 2.98
N VAL A 53 7.38 12.08 1.86
CA VAL A 53 5.91 12.18 1.88
C VAL A 53 5.28 10.88 2.36
N SER A 54 5.77 9.71 1.92
CA SER A 54 5.32 8.41 2.42
C SER A 54 5.57 8.23 3.92
N LEU A 55 6.75 8.62 4.41
CA LEU A 55 7.10 8.58 5.83
C LEU A 55 6.15 9.45 6.64
N LEU A 56 5.94 10.70 6.24
CA LEU A 56 5.03 11.62 6.93
C LEU A 56 3.60 11.08 6.94
N GLY A 57 3.11 10.57 5.80
CA GLY A 57 1.82 9.91 5.71
C GLY A 57 1.69 8.74 6.68
N ALA A 58 2.70 7.87 6.74
CA ALA A 58 2.72 6.73 7.65
C ALA A 58 2.75 7.15 9.13
N LEU A 59 3.56 8.15 9.49
CA LEU A 59 3.63 8.69 10.85
C LEU A 59 2.31 9.34 11.31
N MET A 60 1.51 9.87 10.38
CA MET A 60 0.19 10.40 10.71
C MET A 60 -0.83 9.29 11.04
N LEU A 61 -0.70 8.08 10.48
CA LEU A 61 -1.72 7.04 10.62
C LEU A 61 -2.01 6.66 12.09
N PRO A 62 -1.02 6.37 12.97
CA PRO A 62 -1.27 6.09 14.39
C PRO A 62 -2.00 7.22 15.11
N LEU A 63 -1.66 8.48 14.81
CA LEU A 63 -2.29 9.66 15.41
C LEU A 63 -3.74 9.82 14.96
N LEU A 64 -4.02 9.56 13.68
CA LEU A 64 -5.37 9.61 13.12
C LEU A 64 -6.24 8.45 13.64
N VAL A 65 -5.68 7.25 13.77
CA VAL A 65 -6.35 6.11 14.43
C VAL A 65 -6.70 6.45 15.87
N ALA A 66 -5.73 6.96 16.64
CA ALA A 66 -5.94 7.45 18.00
C ALA A 66 -7.07 8.48 18.07
N ARG A 67 -7.04 9.48 17.17
CA ARG A 67 -8.07 10.52 17.11
C ARG A 67 -9.46 9.96 16.83
N ILE A 68 -9.60 9.04 15.87
CA ILE A 68 -10.89 8.39 15.55
C ILE A 68 -11.40 7.62 16.78
N VAL A 69 -10.54 6.80 17.38
CA VAL A 69 -10.89 6.01 18.57
C VAL A 69 -11.31 6.92 19.73
N PHE A 70 -10.59 8.02 19.95
CA PHE A 70 -10.94 9.00 20.98
C PHE A 70 -12.30 9.66 20.72
N ILE A 71 -12.60 10.10 19.49
CA ILE A 71 -13.91 10.68 19.13
C ILE A 71 -15.05 9.67 19.39
N LEU A 72 -14.83 8.40 19.03
CA LEU A 72 -15.84 7.35 19.14
C LEU A 72 -16.02 6.82 20.58
N SER A 73 -15.01 6.91 21.44
CA SER A 73 -15.06 6.31 22.78
C SER A 73 -14.93 7.28 23.95
N ALA A 74 -14.45 8.49 23.73
CA ALA A 74 -14.00 9.43 24.76
C ALA A 74 -12.98 8.82 25.75
N SER A 75 -12.26 7.76 25.34
CA SER A 75 -11.30 7.05 26.19
C SER A 75 -9.88 7.21 25.65
N TRP A 76 -9.03 7.80 26.48
CA TRP A 76 -7.62 7.97 26.16
C TRP A 76 -6.89 6.62 26.10
N TRP A 77 -7.23 5.66 26.98
CA TRP A 77 -6.63 4.33 26.98
C TRP A 77 -6.87 3.57 25.68
N LYS A 78 -8.10 3.60 25.16
CA LYS A 78 -8.42 3.00 23.85
C LYS A 78 -7.67 3.69 22.71
N SER A 79 -7.57 5.02 22.79
CA SER A 79 -6.85 5.83 21.81
C SER A 79 -5.35 5.49 21.79
N VAL A 80 -4.72 5.39 22.96
CA VAL A 80 -3.31 5.00 23.10
C VAL A 80 -3.10 3.57 22.63
N LEU A 81 -4.01 2.63 22.97
CA LEU A 81 -3.95 1.26 22.48
C LEU A 81 -3.94 1.20 20.95
N GLY A 82 -4.86 1.90 20.27
CA GLY A 82 -4.90 1.94 18.81
C GLY A 82 -3.64 2.54 18.19
N CYS A 83 -3.09 3.60 18.81
CA CYS A 83 -1.83 4.22 18.40
C CYS A 83 -0.65 3.23 18.48
N VAL A 84 -0.45 2.64 19.66
CA VAL A 84 0.67 1.74 19.94
C VAL A 84 0.56 0.48 19.09
N VAL A 85 -0.63 -0.12 18.99
CA VAL A 85 -0.84 -1.33 18.17
C VAL A 85 -0.50 -1.06 16.71
N LEU A 86 -0.86 0.11 16.15
CA LEU A 86 -0.50 0.45 14.77
C LEU A 86 1.00 0.73 14.61
N LEU A 87 1.63 1.43 15.56
CA LEU A 87 3.08 1.67 15.54
C LEU A 87 3.90 0.38 15.53
N MET A 88 3.38 -0.68 16.15
CA MET A 88 4.03 -2.00 16.20
C MET A 88 3.77 -2.84 14.94
N GLN A 89 2.97 -2.37 13.98
CA GLN A 89 2.69 -3.16 12.78
C GLN A 89 3.84 -3.09 11.77
N PRO A 90 4.36 -4.23 11.28
CA PRO A 90 5.47 -4.24 10.34
C PRO A 90 5.10 -3.64 8.96
N LEU A 91 3.83 -3.73 8.55
CA LEU A 91 3.35 -3.06 7.34
C LEU A 91 3.44 -1.53 7.43
N LEU A 92 3.45 -0.93 8.63
CA LEU A 92 3.62 0.51 8.79
C LEU A 92 5.02 0.94 8.34
N VAL A 93 6.04 0.16 8.70
CA VAL A 93 7.43 0.40 8.27
C VAL A 93 7.55 0.25 6.75
N SER A 94 6.93 -0.79 6.19
CA SER A 94 6.88 -1.01 4.73
C SER A 94 6.28 0.18 4.00
N MET A 95 5.14 0.69 4.49
CA MET A 95 4.51 1.89 3.96
C MET A 95 5.40 3.12 4.09
N ALA A 96 6.00 3.34 5.26
CA ALA A 96 6.82 4.52 5.56
C ALA A 96 8.05 4.66 4.64
N LEU A 97 8.70 3.55 4.31
CA LEU A 97 9.94 3.53 3.52
C LEU A 97 9.72 3.24 2.03
N SER A 98 8.47 3.17 1.57
CA SER A 98 8.14 2.75 0.20
C SER A 98 8.38 3.81 -0.88
N GLY A 99 8.21 5.10 -0.56
CA GLY A 99 8.19 6.17 -1.57
C GLY A 99 6.93 6.20 -2.43
N LEU A 100 5.83 5.62 -1.95
CA LEU A 100 4.57 5.47 -2.66
C LEU A 100 3.43 6.27 -2.03
N SER A 101 2.33 6.38 -2.77
CA SER A 101 1.17 7.17 -2.39
C SER A 101 0.27 6.53 -1.33
N ASP A 102 0.43 5.22 -1.03
CA ASP A 102 -0.40 4.48 -0.05
C ASP A 102 -0.59 5.25 1.28
N PRO A 103 0.48 5.67 1.99
CA PRO A 103 0.35 6.08 3.38
C PRO A 103 -0.34 7.44 3.50
N ILE A 104 -0.02 8.37 2.59
CA ILE A 104 -0.62 9.71 2.59
C ILE A 104 -2.08 9.65 2.09
N ALA A 105 -2.39 8.81 1.10
CA ALA A 105 -3.77 8.59 0.67
C ALA A 105 -4.60 7.98 1.81
N LEU A 106 -4.05 7.03 2.56
CA LEU A 106 -4.71 6.45 3.73
C LEU A 106 -4.89 7.48 4.86
N ALA A 107 -3.94 8.40 5.05
CA ALA A 107 -4.09 9.50 5.99
C ALA A 107 -5.25 10.43 5.59
N PHE A 108 -5.35 10.78 4.29
CA PHE A 108 -6.51 11.52 3.77
C PHE A 108 -7.82 10.75 3.98
N PHE A 109 -7.82 9.44 3.75
CA PHE A 109 -9.00 8.61 4.04
C PHE A 109 -9.43 8.70 5.51
N LEU A 110 -8.50 8.55 6.46
CA LEU A 110 -8.82 8.64 7.89
C LEU A 110 -9.31 10.05 8.28
N MET A 111 -8.78 11.10 7.66
CA MET A 111 -9.30 12.46 7.82
C MET A 111 -10.72 12.61 7.26
N ALA A 112 -11.05 11.93 6.17
CA ALA A 112 -12.41 11.85 5.66
C ALA A 112 -13.34 11.12 6.64
N VAL A 113 -12.89 10.01 7.25
CA VAL A 113 -13.64 9.29 8.30
C VAL A 113 -13.90 10.20 9.51
N ILE A 114 -12.88 10.91 10.00
CA ILE A 114 -13.03 11.89 11.09
C ILE A 114 -14.07 12.95 10.71
N SER A 115 -13.97 13.49 9.50
CA SER A 115 -14.89 14.52 9.00
C SER A 115 -16.32 14.00 8.88
N ALA A 116 -16.50 12.73 8.49
CA ALA A 116 -17.81 12.09 8.38
C ALA A 116 -18.44 11.85 9.76
N ILE A 117 -17.64 11.40 10.75
CA ILE A 117 -18.10 11.25 12.15
C ILE A 117 -18.53 12.61 12.72
N LEU A 118 -17.78 13.68 12.39
CA LEU A 118 -18.08 15.06 12.81
C LEU A 118 -19.12 15.77 11.92
N GLN A 119 -19.70 15.07 10.94
CA GLN A 119 -20.71 15.59 10.00
C GLN A 119 -20.28 16.84 9.20
N ARG A 120 -18.97 16.98 8.93
CA ARG A 120 -18.39 18.06 8.12
C ARG A 120 -18.31 17.66 6.64
N ASN A 121 -19.45 17.61 5.95
CA ASN A 121 -19.57 17.00 4.62
C ASN A 121 -18.65 17.60 3.54
N TYR A 122 -18.42 18.92 3.54
CA TYR A 122 -17.43 19.53 2.63
C TYR A 122 -16.01 19.02 2.87
N HIS A 123 -15.64 18.78 4.14
CA HIS A 123 -14.33 18.24 4.48
C HIS A 123 -14.24 16.76 4.09
N VAL A 124 -15.33 15.99 4.18
CA VAL A 124 -15.38 14.63 3.64
C VAL A 124 -15.05 14.65 2.15
N GLY A 125 -15.70 15.53 1.37
CA GLY A 125 -15.41 15.68 -0.05
C GLY A 125 -13.98 16.11 -0.34
N PHE A 126 -13.44 17.06 0.43
CA PHE A 126 -12.06 17.53 0.30
C PHE A 126 -11.05 16.39 0.51
N TRP A 127 -11.15 15.67 1.63
CA TRP A 127 -10.23 14.59 1.96
C TRP A 127 -10.39 13.38 1.04
N LEU A 128 -11.61 13.02 0.63
CA LEU A 128 -11.81 11.98 -0.38
C LEU A 128 -11.28 12.38 -1.76
N GLY A 129 -11.45 13.64 -2.16
CA GLY A 129 -10.89 14.15 -3.41
C GLY A 129 -9.37 14.07 -3.42
N LEU A 130 -8.70 14.50 -2.35
CA LEU A 130 -7.24 14.37 -2.20
C LEU A 130 -6.79 12.91 -2.13
N MET A 131 -7.52 12.04 -1.43
CA MET A 131 -7.26 10.60 -1.40
C MET A 131 -7.28 10.02 -2.81
N LEU A 132 -8.35 10.27 -3.57
CA LEU A 132 -8.50 9.74 -4.93
C LEU A 132 -7.47 10.34 -5.89
N ALA A 133 -7.17 11.64 -5.80
CA ALA A 133 -6.13 12.26 -6.60
C ALA A 133 -4.71 11.76 -6.23
N SER A 134 -4.50 11.24 -5.01
CA SER A 134 -3.23 10.63 -4.59
C SER A 134 -3.18 9.13 -4.87
N ARG A 135 -4.34 8.46 -4.89
CA ARG A 135 -4.47 7.02 -5.12
C ARG A 135 -5.90 6.61 -5.55
N PRO A 136 -6.18 6.56 -6.86
CA PRO A 136 -7.52 6.21 -7.35
C PRO A 136 -7.98 4.79 -6.99
N SER A 137 -7.06 3.84 -6.78
CA SER A 137 -7.41 2.46 -6.38
C SER A 137 -8.07 2.36 -5.01
N TYR A 138 -8.10 3.43 -4.22
CA TYR A 138 -8.85 3.53 -2.97
C TYR A 138 -10.32 3.94 -3.17
N PHE A 139 -10.81 3.99 -4.41
CA PHE A 139 -12.23 4.23 -4.72
C PHE A 139 -13.23 3.37 -3.90
N PRO A 140 -12.99 2.06 -3.66
CA PRO A 140 -13.89 1.26 -2.82
C PRO A 140 -13.97 1.74 -1.36
N LEU A 141 -12.91 2.37 -0.83
CA LEU A 141 -12.97 3.03 0.49
C LEU A 141 -13.89 4.26 0.46
N ALA A 142 -13.85 5.05 -0.61
CA ALA A 142 -14.76 6.17 -0.80
C ALA A 142 -16.22 5.71 -0.91
N MET A 143 -16.48 4.63 -1.66
CA MET A 143 -17.82 4.03 -1.76
C MET A 143 -18.32 3.54 -0.40
N GLY A 144 -17.46 2.87 0.38
CA GLY A 144 -17.81 2.45 1.72
C GLY A 144 -18.12 3.64 2.65
N LEU A 145 -17.34 4.73 2.57
CA LEU A 145 -17.60 5.94 3.36
C LEU A 145 -18.88 6.66 2.93
N ALA A 146 -19.27 6.55 1.65
CA ALA A 146 -20.54 7.09 1.16
C ALA A 146 -21.77 6.45 1.84
N LEU A 147 -21.63 5.33 2.56
CA LEU A 147 -22.71 4.76 3.36
C LEU A 147 -22.96 5.49 4.69
N PHE A 148 -22.06 6.37 5.15
CA PHE A 148 -22.18 7.07 6.44
C PHE A 148 -23.44 7.94 6.56
N PRO A 149 -23.81 8.75 5.55
CA PRO A 149 -25.02 9.58 5.63
C PRO A 149 -26.31 8.77 5.77
N LEU A 150 -26.33 7.46 5.48
CA LEU A 150 -27.54 6.63 5.65
C LEU A 150 -28.11 6.65 7.08
N PHE A 151 -27.26 6.94 8.07
CA PHE A 151 -27.69 7.08 9.46
C PHE A 151 -28.31 8.43 9.82
N VAL A 152 -28.27 9.42 8.92
CA VAL A 152 -28.92 10.71 9.11
C VAL A 152 -30.45 10.53 8.94
N PRO A 153 -31.28 10.89 9.92
CA PRO A 153 -32.72 10.65 9.85
C PRO A 153 -33.40 11.38 8.69
N SER A 154 -33.08 12.67 8.53
CA SER A 154 -33.71 13.53 7.51
C SER A 154 -33.19 13.24 6.10
N HIS A 155 -34.13 13.00 5.18
CA HIS A 155 -33.82 12.81 3.76
C HIS A 155 -33.13 14.03 3.13
N LEU A 156 -33.56 15.24 3.45
CA LEU A 156 -32.96 16.48 2.94
C LEU A 156 -31.53 16.67 3.43
N LEU A 157 -31.25 16.36 4.71
CA LEU A 157 -29.90 16.43 5.25
C LEU A 157 -28.97 15.36 4.61
N LYS A 158 -29.51 14.18 4.28
CA LYS A 158 -28.79 13.15 3.53
C LYS A 158 -28.39 13.63 2.14
N LEU A 159 -29.34 14.13 1.36
CA LEU A 159 -29.07 14.67 0.02
C LEU A 159 -28.07 15.82 0.07
N LYS A 160 -28.21 16.73 1.05
CA LYS A 160 -27.26 17.82 1.28
C LYS A 160 -25.85 17.29 1.56
N ALA A 161 -25.70 16.26 2.39
CA ALA A 161 -24.40 15.67 2.68
C ALA A 161 -23.74 15.08 1.43
N TYR A 162 -24.48 14.34 0.61
CA TYR A 162 -23.97 13.80 -0.66
C TYR A 162 -23.57 14.90 -1.63
N PHE A 163 -24.43 15.90 -1.83
CA PHE A 163 -24.14 17.02 -2.72
C PHE A 163 -22.89 17.80 -2.29
N GLN A 164 -22.76 18.09 -1.00
CA GLN A 164 -21.60 18.80 -0.45
C GLN A 164 -20.30 18.02 -0.63
N ALA A 165 -20.30 16.71 -0.38
CA ALA A 165 -19.12 15.89 -0.58
C ALA A 165 -18.79 15.74 -2.08
N ALA A 166 -19.79 15.41 -2.91
CA ALA A 166 -19.61 15.18 -4.34
C ALA A 166 -19.14 16.43 -5.09
N SER A 167 -19.66 17.61 -4.76
CA SER A 167 -19.23 18.87 -5.39
C SER A 167 -17.74 19.14 -5.16
N VAL A 168 -17.23 18.94 -3.95
CA VAL A 168 -15.80 19.13 -3.65
C VAL A 168 -14.93 18.07 -4.32
N ILE A 169 -15.37 16.80 -4.32
CA ILE A 169 -14.68 15.72 -5.03
C ILE A 169 -14.59 16.05 -6.53
N ALA A 170 -15.68 16.52 -7.13
CA ALA A 170 -15.73 16.90 -8.54
C ALA A 170 -14.75 18.05 -8.84
N ILE A 171 -14.70 19.09 -8.00
CA ILE A 171 -13.75 20.20 -8.17
C ILE A 171 -12.30 19.70 -8.15
N ILE A 172 -11.92 18.88 -7.15
CA ILE A 172 -10.56 18.33 -7.07
C ILE A 172 -10.27 17.41 -8.27
N GLY A 173 -11.24 16.61 -8.69
CA GLY A 173 -11.16 15.77 -9.87
C GLY A 173 -10.94 16.57 -11.15
N CYS A 174 -11.69 17.65 -11.35
CA CYS A 174 -11.51 18.57 -12.47
C CYS A 174 -10.13 19.23 -12.46
N VAL A 175 -9.65 19.73 -11.31
CA VAL A 175 -8.30 20.30 -11.19
C VAL A 175 -7.23 19.25 -11.52
N SER A 176 -7.40 18.02 -11.04
CA SER A 176 -6.48 16.91 -11.31
C SER A 176 -6.47 16.55 -12.80
N LEU A 177 -7.63 16.51 -13.45
CA LEU A 177 -7.75 16.23 -14.88
C LEU A 177 -7.12 17.36 -15.72
N LEU A 178 -7.39 18.63 -15.37
CA LEU A 178 -6.77 19.77 -16.05
C LEU A 178 -5.24 19.74 -15.93
N PHE A 179 -4.72 19.42 -14.76
CA PHE A 179 -3.28 19.24 -14.55
C PHE A 179 -2.71 18.16 -15.48
N ILE A 180 -3.35 16.99 -15.58
CA ILE A 180 -2.91 15.90 -16.45
C ILE A 180 -2.97 16.32 -17.92
N LEU A 181 -4.09 16.88 -18.37
CA LEU A 181 -4.30 17.30 -19.76
C LEU A 181 -3.33 18.40 -20.18
N GLN A 182 -2.92 19.28 -19.26
CA GLN A 182 -1.90 20.29 -19.54
C GLN A 182 -0.53 19.67 -19.87
N HIS A 183 -0.23 18.49 -19.34
CA HIS A 183 1.05 17.82 -19.54
C HIS A 183 1.05 16.80 -20.69
N ASP A 184 0.04 15.94 -20.75
CA ASP A 184 0.00 14.80 -21.69
C ASP A 184 -1.10 14.93 -22.76
N GLY A 185 -1.95 15.95 -22.66
CA GLY A 185 -3.08 16.14 -23.59
C GLY A 185 -4.02 14.93 -23.61
N MET A 186 -4.64 14.70 -24.77
CA MET A 186 -5.61 13.60 -24.96
C MET A 186 -4.96 12.22 -25.00
N ALA A 187 -3.65 12.13 -25.29
CA ALA A 187 -2.92 10.86 -25.32
C ALA A 187 -2.93 10.14 -23.96
N TYR A 188 -3.17 10.88 -22.86
CA TYR A 188 -3.41 10.28 -21.53
C TYR A 188 -4.51 9.21 -21.54
N PHE A 189 -5.59 9.39 -22.30
CA PHE A 189 -6.68 8.41 -22.35
C PHE A 189 -6.28 7.15 -23.11
N GLU A 190 -5.51 7.27 -24.19
CA GLU A 190 -4.97 6.13 -24.93
C GLU A 190 -4.02 5.31 -24.04
N GLU A 191 -3.16 6.00 -23.28
CA GLU A 191 -2.30 5.36 -22.29
C GLU A 191 -3.10 4.67 -21.19
N GLY A 192 -4.21 5.26 -20.74
CA GLY A 192 -5.10 4.64 -19.76
C GLY A 192 -5.70 3.32 -20.25
N VAL A 193 -6.10 3.23 -21.52
CA VAL A 193 -6.59 1.99 -22.13
C VAL A 193 -5.46 0.95 -22.18
N ARG A 194 -4.30 1.33 -22.74
CA ARG A 194 -3.13 0.45 -22.86
C ARG A 194 -2.69 -0.11 -21.50
N PHE A 195 -2.57 0.77 -20.50
CA PHE A 195 -2.14 0.39 -19.16
C PHE A 195 -3.14 -0.54 -18.49
N THR A 196 -4.44 -0.26 -18.59
CA THR A 196 -5.49 -1.10 -17.99
C THR A 196 -5.51 -2.49 -18.62
N GLN A 197 -5.46 -2.57 -19.96
CA GLN A 197 -5.39 -3.85 -20.68
C GLN A 197 -4.15 -4.65 -20.27
N GLY A 198 -2.97 -4.02 -20.32
CA GLY A 198 -1.72 -4.67 -19.91
C GLY A 198 -1.75 -5.12 -18.45
N HIS A 199 -2.34 -4.33 -17.54
CA HIS A 199 -2.47 -4.72 -16.14
C HIS A 199 -3.31 -5.99 -15.99
N PHE A 200 -4.47 -6.07 -16.65
CA PHE A 200 -5.34 -7.23 -16.46
C PHE A 200 -4.92 -8.48 -17.23
N GLU A 201 -4.28 -8.32 -18.40
CA GLU A 201 -3.95 -9.41 -19.31
C GLU A 201 -2.50 -9.90 -19.16
N ILE A 202 -1.55 -9.00 -18.89
CA ILE A 202 -0.12 -9.28 -19.03
C ILE A 202 0.55 -9.33 -17.64
N TRP A 203 0.62 -8.21 -16.92
CA TRP A 203 1.55 -8.08 -15.77
C TRP A 203 0.90 -7.87 -14.39
N GLY A 204 -0.44 -7.79 -14.28
CA GLY A 204 -1.12 -7.60 -12.99
C GLY A 204 -1.40 -8.88 -12.20
N ASN A 205 -1.07 -10.06 -12.73
CA ASN A 205 -1.35 -11.37 -12.11
C ASN A 205 -2.83 -11.58 -11.73
N THR A 206 -3.76 -10.84 -12.34
CA THR A 206 -5.20 -10.87 -12.06
C THR A 206 -5.98 -11.93 -12.84
N ALA A 207 -5.40 -12.49 -13.92
CA ALA A 207 -6.08 -13.47 -14.77
C ALA A 207 -5.26 -14.73 -15.09
N GLU A 208 -3.92 -14.65 -15.17
CA GLU A 208 -3.09 -15.73 -15.76
C GLU A 208 -2.06 -16.40 -14.81
N GLY A 209 -2.15 -16.17 -13.50
CA GLY A 209 -1.28 -16.86 -12.54
C GLY A 209 -1.68 -18.34 -12.37
N ASN A 210 -0.74 -19.28 -12.57
CA ASN A 210 -0.89 -20.74 -12.38
C ASN A 210 -1.46 -21.19 -10.99
N GLN A 211 -1.60 -20.28 -10.02
CA GLN A 211 -2.32 -20.49 -8.77
C GLN A 211 -3.37 -19.40 -8.60
N SER A 212 -4.59 -19.77 -8.18
CA SER A 212 -5.66 -18.79 -7.98
C SER A 212 -5.21 -17.65 -7.06
N GLN A 213 -5.47 -16.41 -7.47
CA GLN A 213 -5.08 -15.17 -6.76
C GLN A 213 -5.49 -15.19 -5.28
N ILE A 214 -6.62 -15.84 -4.97
CA ILE A 214 -7.13 -16.05 -3.61
C ILE A 214 -6.15 -16.88 -2.76
N ILE A 215 -5.62 -17.98 -3.31
CA ILE A 215 -4.67 -18.84 -2.60
C ILE A 215 -3.38 -18.06 -2.28
N GLN A 216 -2.93 -17.21 -3.20
CA GLN A 216 -1.75 -16.37 -2.99
C GLN A 216 -1.98 -15.34 -1.86
N TRP A 217 -3.14 -14.68 -1.84
CA TRP A 217 -3.52 -13.80 -0.73
C TRP A 217 -3.56 -14.54 0.61
N VAL A 218 -4.18 -15.73 0.64
CA VAL A 218 -4.23 -16.56 1.85
C VAL A 218 -2.83 -16.95 2.32
N LYS A 219 -1.97 -17.44 1.42
CA LYS A 219 -0.57 -17.79 1.74
C LYS A 219 0.21 -16.59 2.25
N GLY A 220 0.13 -15.45 1.57
CA GLY A 220 0.84 -14.22 1.95
C GLY A 220 0.40 -13.69 3.31
N LEU A 221 -0.91 -13.62 3.55
CA LEU A 221 -1.46 -13.18 4.84
C LEU A 221 -1.18 -14.18 5.96
N MET A 222 -1.30 -15.49 5.71
CA MET A 222 -0.98 -16.53 6.69
C MET A 222 0.50 -16.52 7.04
N SER A 223 1.38 -16.34 6.05
CA SER A 223 2.80 -16.18 6.29
C SER A 223 3.09 -14.94 7.13
N ALA A 224 2.43 -13.80 6.83
CA ALA A 224 2.63 -12.55 7.56
C ALA A 224 2.08 -12.56 8.99
N TYR A 225 0.86 -13.05 9.20
CA TYR A 225 0.11 -12.88 10.46
C TYR A 225 -0.30 -14.20 11.14
N GLY A 226 -0.27 -15.33 10.45
CA GLY A 226 -0.73 -16.62 10.98
C GLY A 226 -2.26 -16.76 11.02
N LEU A 227 -2.72 -18.02 11.05
CA LEU A 227 -4.15 -18.37 10.95
C LEU A 227 -5.00 -17.80 12.10
N VAL A 228 -4.47 -17.82 13.33
CA VAL A 228 -5.21 -17.42 14.54
C VAL A 228 -5.54 -15.93 14.52
N ILE A 229 -4.58 -15.08 14.13
CA ILE A 229 -4.77 -13.64 14.03
C ILE A 229 -5.77 -13.33 12.92
N LEU A 230 -5.60 -13.90 11.72
CA LEU A 230 -6.52 -13.66 10.60
C LEU A 230 -7.96 -14.07 10.93
N SER A 231 -8.14 -15.24 11.55
CA SER A 231 -9.46 -15.72 11.96
C SER A 231 -10.10 -14.79 12.99
N SER A 232 -9.30 -14.28 13.93
CA SER A 232 -9.77 -13.34 14.95
C SER A 232 -10.11 -11.96 14.36
N ILE A 233 -9.35 -11.48 13.37
CA ILE A 233 -9.68 -10.26 12.61
C ILE A 233 -11.02 -10.43 11.90
N PHE A 234 -11.22 -11.55 11.22
CA PHE A 234 -12.47 -11.84 10.53
C PHE A 234 -13.66 -11.90 11.50
N ILE A 235 -13.53 -12.65 12.60
CA ILE A 235 -14.56 -12.74 13.65
C ILE A 235 -14.87 -11.35 14.23
N LEU A 236 -13.85 -10.53 14.51
CA LEU A 236 -14.02 -9.18 15.04
C LEU A 236 -14.83 -8.30 14.08
N LEU A 237 -14.49 -8.31 12.78
CA LEU A 237 -15.20 -7.56 11.76
C LEU A 237 -16.65 -8.02 11.62
N ILE A 238 -16.92 -9.33 11.64
CA ILE A 238 -18.30 -9.85 11.57
C ILE A 238 -19.09 -9.52 12.83
N TRP A 239 -18.46 -9.62 14.01
CA TRP A 239 -19.11 -9.32 15.28
C TRP A 239 -19.55 -7.86 15.38
N SER A 240 -18.70 -6.93 14.93
CA SER A 240 -19.01 -5.49 14.93
C SER A 240 -20.15 -5.13 13.96
N LEU A 241 -20.44 -5.92 12.92
CA LEU A 241 -21.58 -5.67 12.01
C LEU A 241 -22.92 -5.64 12.75
N LYS A 242 -23.06 -6.38 13.85
CA LYS A 242 -24.28 -6.36 14.68
C LYS A 242 -24.63 -4.96 15.17
N THR A 243 -23.64 -4.07 15.31
CA THR A 243 -23.86 -2.69 15.77
C THR A 243 -24.54 -1.81 14.73
N VAL A 244 -24.43 -2.13 13.44
CA VAL A 244 -25.07 -1.39 12.34
C VAL A 244 -26.59 -1.46 12.45
N PHE A 245 -27.13 -2.61 12.84
CA PHE A 245 -28.57 -2.89 12.86
C PHE A 245 -29.28 -2.55 14.19
N LYS A 246 -28.55 -2.15 15.24
CA LYS A 246 -29.17 -1.77 16.53
C LYS A 246 -29.95 -0.47 16.40
N LYS A 247 -31.04 -0.30 17.16
CA LYS A 247 -31.85 0.93 17.23
C LYS A 247 -30.99 2.17 17.61
N PRO A 248 -31.44 3.40 17.32
CA PRO A 248 -30.64 4.61 17.55
C PRO A 248 -30.81 5.16 18.97
N SER A 249 -29.71 5.22 19.70
CA SER A 249 -29.41 6.08 20.85
C SER A 249 -28.03 6.70 20.58
N GLU A 250 -27.62 7.74 21.30
CA GLU A 250 -26.33 8.40 21.03
C GLU A 250 -25.13 7.43 21.16
N GLN A 251 -25.11 6.62 22.22
CA GLN A 251 -24.11 5.56 22.40
C GLN A 251 -24.22 4.48 21.31
N GLN A 252 -25.43 4.24 20.80
CA GLN A 252 -25.66 3.32 19.68
C GLN A 252 -25.25 3.93 18.32
N LEU A 253 -25.24 5.26 18.14
CA LEU A 253 -24.75 5.91 16.93
C LEU A 253 -23.23 5.76 16.79
N LYS A 254 -22.47 5.98 17.87
CA LYS A 254 -21.01 5.72 17.87
C LYS A 254 -20.72 4.24 17.60
N ALA A 255 -21.51 3.32 18.16
CA ALA A 255 -21.41 1.90 17.85
C ALA A 255 -21.69 1.60 16.36
N ARG A 256 -22.72 2.22 15.76
CA ARG A 256 -23.01 2.09 14.32
C ARG A 256 -21.85 2.56 13.44
N TYR A 257 -21.14 3.64 13.82
CA TYR A 257 -19.94 4.06 13.08
C TYR A 257 -18.82 3.00 13.14
N VAL A 258 -18.63 2.33 14.28
CA VAL A 258 -17.67 1.20 14.37
C VAL A 258 -18.09 0.04 13.45
N GLY A 259 -19.38 -0.30 13.44
CA GLY A 259 -19.92 -1.29 12.51
C GLY A 259 -19.71 -0.89 11.05
N MET A 260 -19.91 0.38 10.72
CA MET A 260 -19.69 0.89 9.35
C MET A 260 -18.22 0.88 8.95
N ILE A 261 -17.29 1.21 9.85
CA ILE A 261 -15.85 1.05 9.61
C ILE A 261 -15.52 -0.41 9.26
N SER A 262 -16.23 -1.37 9.89
CA SER A 262 -16.06 -2.79 9.60
C SER A 262 -16.62 -3.18 8.22
N VAL A 263 -17.75 -2.61 7.83
CA VAL A 263 -18.30 -2.74 6.46
C VAL A 263 -17.29 -2.22 5.43
N ILE A 264 -16.69 -1.05 5.66
CA ILE A 264 -15.67 -0.48 4.77
C ILE A 264 -14.46 -1.41 4.66
N ALA A 265 -13.97 -1.91 5.78
CA ALA A 265 -12.84 -2.84 5.80
C ALA A 265 -13.14 -4.12 4.99
N LEU A 266 -14.35 -4.67 5.11
CA LEU A 266 -14.78 -5.85 4.36
C LEU A 266 -14.94 -5.57 2.86
N ILE A 267 -15.57 -4.45 2.47
CA ILE A 267 -15.69 -4.04 1.06
C ILE A 267 -14.31 -3.93 0.43
N TYR A 268 -13.38 -3.26 1.13
CA TYR A 268 -12.03 -3.09 0.61
C TYR A 268 -11.24 -4.40 0.60
N TRP A 269 -11.44 -5.30 1.58
CA TRP A 269 -10.85 -6.63 1.55
C TRP A 269 -11.34 -7.46 0.34
N VAL A 270 -12.64 -7.41 0.02
CA VAL A 270 -13.15 -8.05 -1.20
C VAL A 270 -12.48 -7.46 -2.44
N TRP A 271 -12.38 -6.12 -2.52
CA TRP A 271 -11.73 -5.45 -3.63
C TRP A 271 -10.27 -5.89 -3.83
N ILE A 272 -9.44 -5.88 -2.78
CA ILE A 272 -8.03 -6.27 -2.93
C ILE A 272 -7.85 -7.74 -3.30
N THR A 273 -8.77 -8.60 -2.85
CA THR A 273 -8.73 -10.04 -3.18
C THR A 273 -8.97 -10.28 -4.67
N LEU A 274 -9.80 -9.44 -5.30
CA LEU A 274 -10.18 -9.56 -6.71
C LEU A 274 -9.30 -8.73 -7.65
N GLY A 275 -8.90 -7.52 -7.24
CA GLY A 275 -8.36 -6.51 -8.14
C GLY A 275 -6.95 -6.00 -7.78
N GLN A 276 -6.27 -6.60 -6.81
CA GLN A 276 -4.91 -6.19 -6.43
C GLN A 276 -3.94 -7.38 -6.39
N ASN A 277 -2.66 -7.08 -6.65
CA ASN A 277 -1.60 -8.08 -6.69
C ASN A 277 -1.28 -8.61 -5.26
N PRO A 278 -1.41 -9.93 -5.01
CA PRO A 278 -1.14 -10.57 -3.71
C PRO A 278 0.33 -10.53 -3.28
N ASP A 279 1.27 -10.32 -4.20
CA ASP A 279 2.70 -10.18 -3.88
C ASP A 279 3.00 -8.94 -3.05
N ASN A 280 2.13 -7.93 -3.14
CA ASN A 280 2.29 -6.64 -2.47
C ASN A 280 1.36 -6.54 -1.26
N LEU A 281 1.78 -7.11 -0.13
CA LEU A 281 1.01 -7.11 1.13
C LEU A 281 0.60 -5.71 1.62
N ARG A 282 1.29 -4.64 1.16
CA ARG A 282 0.92 -3.24 1.45
C ARG A 282 -0.53 -2.91 1.11
N HIS A 283 -1.12 -3.56 0.09
CA HIS A 283 -2.51 -3.29 -0.28
C HIS A 283 -3.51 -3.70 0.81
N TRP A 284 -3.11 -4.57 1.74
CA TRP A 284 -3.94 -4.94 2.90
C TRP A 284 -3.88 -3.91 4.04
N ALA A 285 -2.97 -2.93 3.99
CA ALA A 285 -2.79 -1.95 5.07
C ALA A 285 -4.06 -1.15 5.42
N PRO A 286 -4.93 -0.71 4.47
CA PRO A 286 -6.19 -0.08 4.84
C PRO A 286 -7.12 -1.00 5.65
N VAL A 287 -7.16 -2.30 5.34
CA VAL A 287 -7.93 -3.28 6.14
C VAL A 287 -7.35 -3.35 7.55
N LEU A 288 -6.04 -3.50 7.68
CA LEU A 288 -5.35 -3.56 8.97
C LEU A 288 -5.62 -2.32 9.84
N VAL A 289 -5.50 -1.13 9.26
CA VAL A 289 -5.73 0.14 9.97
C VAL A 289 -7.17 0.24 10.47
N LEU A 290 -8.16 -0.12 9.64
CA LEU A 290 -9.57 -0.10 10.04
C LEU A 290 -9.88 -1.16 11.11
N VAL A 291 -9.29 -2.35 10.99
CA VAL A 291 -9.40 -3.42 12.00
C VAL A 291 -8.84 -2.95 13.34
N ILE A 292 -7.72 -2.23 13.38
CA ILE A 292 -7.14 -1.70 14.61
C ILE A 292 -8.07 -0.69 15.30
N ILE A 293 -8.79 0.14 14.53
CA ILE A 293 -9.82 1.03 15.07
C ILE A 293 -10.95 0.20 15.73
N VAL A 294 -11.48 -0.80 15.01
CA VAL A 294 -12.57 -1.67 15.50
C VAL A 294 -12.13 -2.46 16.73
N PHE A 295 -10.90 -2.97 16.71
CA PHE A 295 -10.27 -3.68 17.81
C PHE A 295 -10.19 -2.81 19.06
N SER A 296 -9.63 -1.60 18.94
CA SER A 296 -9.48 -0.66 20.05
C SER A 296 -10.83 -0.27 20.66
N MET A 297 -11.86 -0.15 19.84
CA MET A 297 -13.22 0.13 20.29
C MET A 297 -13.83 -1.03 21.09
N SER A 298 -13.58 -2.27 20.64
CA SER A 298 -14.13 -3.51 21.18
C SER A 298 -13.37 -4.02 22.42
N PHE A 299 -12.09 -3.66 22.56
CA PHE A 299 -11.19 -4.14 23.61
C PHE A 299 -11.74 -3.89 25.03
N CYS A 300 -12.13 -2.66 25.38
CA CYS A 300 -12.58 -2.41 26.77
C CYS A 300 -14.01 -2.89 27.07
N SER A 301 -14.90 -3.04 26.07
CA SER A 301 -16.26 -3.50 26.36
C SER A 301 -16.30 -4.94 26.88
N MET A 302 -15.33 -5.77 26.50
CA MET A 302 -15.23 -7.14 27.00
C MET A 302 -14.42 -7.24 28.29
N PHE A 303 -13.32 -6.48 28.42
CA PHE A 303 -12.40 -6.60 29.55
C PHE A 303 -12.96 -6.05 30.87
N TRP A 304 -13.72 -4.95 30.81
CA TRP A 304 -14.24 -4.32 32.03
C TRP A 304 -15.57 -4.92 32.51
N GLN A 305 -16.30 -5.63 31.64
CA GLN A 305 -17.61 -6.20 31.97
C GLN A 305 -17.59 -7.73 32.14
N ASN A 306 -16.55 -8.44 31.69
CA ASN A 306 -16.49 -9.90 31.78
C ASN A 306 -15.08 -10.40 32.13
N LYS A 307 -14.94 -11.12 33.27
CA LYS A 307 -13.68 -11.70 33.80
C LYS A 307 -13.04 -12.80 32.92
N LYS A 308 -13.42 -12.96 31.65
CA LYS A 308 -12.87 -13.99 30.75
C LYS A 308 -11.75 -13.39 29.90
N GLY A 309 -10.52 -13.65 30.32
CA GLY A 309 -9.25 -13.12 29.79
C GLY A 309 -8.85 -13.54 28.36
N VAL A 310 -9.79 -13.61 27.42
CA VAL A 310 -9.52 -13.98 26.02
C VAL A 310 -8.88 -12.81 25.24
N VAL A 311 -9.13 -11.57 25.65
CA VAL A 311 -8.68 -10.36 24.93
C VAL A 311 -7.24 -9.92 25.27
N PRO A 312 -6.75 -10.01 26.52
CA PRO A 312 -5.31 -9.86 26.80
C PRO A 312 -4.49 -10.91 26.09
N LEU A 313 -4.99 -12.15 25.99
CA LEU A 313 -4.34 -13.21 25.24
C LEU A 313 -4.22 -12.84 23.74
N PHE A 314 -5.24 -12.18 23.17
CA PHE A 314 -5.20 -11.67 21.80
C PHE A 314 -4.22 -10.51 21.61
N VAL A 315 -4.12 -9.58 22.58
CA VAL A 315 -3.11 -8.51 22.57
C VAL A 315 -1.70 -9.08 22.70
N ILE A 316 -1.51 -10.04 23.59
CA ILE A 316 -0.24 -10.73 23.82
C ILE A 316 0.12 -11.57 22.58
N LEU A 317 -0.84 -12.24 21.92
CA LEU A 317 -0.58 -12.97 20.67
C LEU A 317 -0.21 -12.04 19.51
N LEU A 318 -0.93 -10.93 19.33
CA LEU A 318 -0.59 -9.91 18.34
C LEU A 318 0.83 -9.38 18.61
N PHE A 319 1.15 -9.09 19.88
CA PHE A 319 2.44 -8.58 20.32
C PHE A 319 3.59 -9.58 20.10
N ILE A 320 3.39 -10.87 20.43
CA ILE A 320 4.39 -11.94 20.27
C ILE A 320 4.65 -12.22 18.79
N VAL A 321 3.61 -12.33 17.95
CA VAL A 321 3.78 -12.67 16.52
C VAL A 321 4.42 -11.52 15.73
N THR A 322 4.16 -10.26 16.10
CA THR A 322 4.84 -9.11 15.47
C THR A 322 6.26 -8.91 16.00
N GLY A 323 6.51 -9.23 17.28
CA GLY A 323 7.82 -9.07 17.94
C GLY A 323 8.89 -10.01 17.39
N ASP A 324 8.59 -11.30 17.21
CA ASP A 324 9.55 -12.31 16.72
C ASP A 324 10.03 -12.06 15.28
N LYS A 325 9.31 -11.26 14.49
CA LYS A 325 9.68 -10.93 13.10
C LYS A 325 10.43 -9.60 12.96
N LEU A 326 10.52 -8.82 14.04
CA LEU A 326 11.30 -7.59 14.10
C LEU A 326 12.77 -7.85 14.54
N THR A 327 13.09 -9.07 14.97
CA THR A 327 14.40 -9.45 15.55
C THR A 327 15.38 -10.11 14.58
N VAL A 328 14.97 -10.41 13.34
CA VAL A 328 15.88 -10.98 12.33
C VAL A 328 16.87 -9.91 11.90
N GLU A 329 18.19 -10.17 11.91
CA GLU A 329 19.27 -9.25 11.51
C GLU A 329 18.91 -8.41 10.27
N GLN A 330 18.35 -7.22 10.51
CA GLN A 330 17.83 -6.38 9.43
C GLN A 330 19.01 -5.62 8.83
N SER A 331 19.37 -6.00 7.60
CA SER A 331 20.21 -5.14 6.75
C SER A 331 19.65 -3.71 6.78
N ARG A 332 20.52 -2.70 6.87
CA ARG A 332 20.06 -1.30 6.86
C ARG A 332 19.59 -0.85 5.48
N GLN A 333 20.06 -1.52 4.43
CA GLN A 333 19.78 -1.19 3.04
C GLN A 333 18.69 -2.10 2.45
N ALA A 334 17.88 -1.57 1.54
CA ALA A 334 16.90 -2.37 0.82
C ALA A 334 17.61 -3.43 -0.04
N PRO A 335 17.01 -4.60 -0.30
CA PRO A 335 17.60 -5.65 -1.13
C PRO A 335 18.15 -5.17 -2.47
N ILE A 336 17.42 -4.28 -3.15
CA ILE A 336 17.86 -3.72 -4.44
C ILE A 336 19.07 -2.79 -4.29
N GLN A 337 19.18 -2.06 -3.17
CA GLN A 337 20.31 -1.19 -2.89
C GLN A 337 21.55 -2.00 -2.51
N GLN A 338 21.36 -3.11 -1.78
CA GLN A 338 22.42 -4.10 -1.57
C GLN A 338 22.90 -4.68 -2.90
N ALA A 339 21.97 -4.98 -3.83
CA ALA A 339 22.32 -5.48 -5.16
C ALA A 339 23.10 -4.45 -5.98
N ILE A 340 22.67 -3.19 -5.99
CA ILE A 340 23.39 -2.09 -6.67
C ILE A 340 24.82 -1.97 -6.11
N ALA A 341 24.96 -1.90 -4.77
CA ALA A 341 26.26 -1.82 -4.13
C ALA A 341 27.15 -3.04 -4.43
N TRP A 342 26.55 -4.24 -4.51
CA TRP A 342 27.27 -5.44 -4.90
C TRP A 342 27.80 -5.33 -6.32
N PHE A 343 26.96 -4.90 -7.28
CA PHE A 343 27.38 -4.71 -8.66
C PHE A 343 28.47 -3.65 -8.80
N GLU A 344 28.37 -2.52 -8.09
CA GLU A 344 29.41 -1.48 -8.11
C GLU A 344 30.81 -2.01 -7.76
N VAL A 345 30.91 -3.06 -6.94
CA VAL A 345 32.19 -3.72 -6.58
C VAL A 345 32.59 -4.85 -7.54
N HIS A 346 31.65 -5.36 -8.35
CA HIS A 346 31.84 -6.45 -9.31
C HIS A 346 31.64 -5.94 -10.75
N PRO A 347 32.63 -5.22 -11.33
CA PRO A 347 32.54 -4.63 -12.66
C PRO A 347 32.47 -5.66 -13.80
N GLU A 348 32.90 -6.90 -13.56
CA GLU A 348 32.83 -8.01 -14.52
C GLU A 348 31.39 -8.38 -14.91
N ALA A 349 30.42 -8.10 -14.04
CA ALA A 349 29.00 -8.32 -14.30
C ALA A 349 28.41 -7.25 -15.23
N CYS A 350 28.67 -7.37 -16.52
CA CYS A 350 28.25 -6.43 -17.57
C CYS A 350 26.76 -6.53 -17.95
N MET A 351 26.14 -7.70 -17.75
CA MET A 351 24.76 -7.99 -18.16
C MET A 351 23.93 -8.51 -16.99
N ILE A 352 22.83 -7.82 -16.71
CA ILE A 352 21.97 -8.08 -15.55
C ILE A 352 20.55 -8.37 -16.04
N GLY A 353 20.05 -9.56 -15.80
CA GLY A 353 18.65 -9.90 -15.97
C GLY A 353 17.87 -9.70 -14.69
N THR A 354 16.74 -9.00 -14.74
CA THR A 354 15.81 -8.93 -13.61
C THR A 354 14.40 -8.58 -14.05
N ASN A 355 13.42 -8.93 -13.22
CA ASN A 355 12.04 -8.43 -13.29
C ASN A 355 11.72 -7.50 -12.11
N TYR A 356 12.73 -7.05 -11.37
CA TYR A 356 12.57 -6.19 -10.19
C TYR A 356 13.39 -4.91 -10.32
N SER A 357 12.72 -3.76 -10.18
CA SER A 357 13.37 -2.44 -10.18
C SER A 357 14.25 -2.19 -11.41
N VAL A 358 13.74 -2.59 -12.59
CA VAL A 358 14.47 -2.58 -13.85
C VAL A 358 14.89 -1.17 -14.23
N ASN A 359 13.98 -0.19 -14.11
CA ASN A 359 14.27 1.19 -14.48
C ASN A 359 15.24 1.85 -13.50
N LEU A 360 15.10 1.55 -12.20
CA LEU A 360 16.05 1.99 -11.18
C LEU A 360 17.46 1.43 -11.45
N LEU A 361 17.58 0.15 -11.80
CA LEU A 361 18.87 -0.47 -12.12
C LEU A 361 19.49 0.12 -13.39
N ARG A 362 18.68 0.37 -14.44
CA ARG A 362 19.16 1.03 -15.67
C ARG A 362 19.72 2.43 -15.41
N ASP A 363 19.10 3.18 -14.51
CA ASP A 363 19.54 4.52 -14.14
C ASP A 363 20.83 4.49 -13.31
N ARG A 364 20.89 3.60 -12.31
CA ARG A 364 22.02 3.53 -11.37
C ARG A 364 23.24 2.78 -11.90
N LEU A 365 23.02 1.83 -12.81
CA LEU A 365 24.06 1.01 -13.45
C LEU A 365 24.07 1.26 -14.96
N SER A 366 24.13 2.53 -15.37
CA SER A 366 24.01 2.97 -16.76
C SER A 366 25.09 2.43 -17.71
N GLU A 367 26.23 2.00 -17.17
CA GLU A 367 27.32 1.34 -17.91
C GLU A 367 27.05 -0.13 -18.21
N ARG A 368 25.94 -0.70 -17.72
CA ARG A 368 25.59 -2.13 -17.81
C ARG A 368 24.31 -2.34 -18.60
N ALA A 369 24.21 -3.49 -19.25
CA ALA A 369 22.98 -3.88 -19.94
C ALA A 369 22.01 -4.54 -18.96
N VAL A 370 20.92 -3.85 -18.63
CA VAL A 370 19.85 -4.37 -17.77
C VAL A 370 18.66 -4.86 -18.60
N TYR A 371 18.44 -6.16 -18.57
CA TYR A 371 17.43 -6.89 -19.31
C TYR A 371 16.20 -7.17 -18.45
N ASP A 372 15.03 -6.79 -18.97
CA ASP A 372 13.75 -7.05 -18.32
C ASP A 372 13.30 -8.48 -18.60
N MET A 373 13.37 -9.33 -17.57
CA MET A 373 13.05 -10.76 -17.64
C MET A 373 11.56 -11.04 -17.81
N TYR A 374 10.70 -10.02 -17.82
CA TYR A 374 9.31 -10.17 -18.24
C TYR A 374 9.21 -10.54 -19.73
N TYR A 375 10.17 -10.10 -20.56
CA TYR A 375 10.17 -10.39 -22.00
C TYR A 375 10.99 -11.64 -22.35
N PRO A 376 10.44 -12.61 -23.10
CA PRO A 376 11.17 -13.83 -23.49
C PRO A 376 12.46 -13.54 -24.28
N SER A 377 12.47 -12.50 -25.12
CA SER A 377 13.63 -12.09 -25.90
C SER A 377 14.79 -11.63 -25.03
N SER A 378 14.51 -10.97 -23.89
CA SER A 378 15.52 -10.58 -22.90
C SER A 378 16.16 -11.80 -22.26
N ASN A 379 15.37 -12.84 -21.97
CA ASN A 379 15.88 -14.07 -21.38
C ASN A 379 16.83 -14.79 -22.35
N ILE A 380 16.45 -14.91 -23.63
CA ILE A 380 17.30 -15.50 -24.68
C ILE A 380 18.65 -14.79 -24.76
N LYS A 381 18.64 -13.44 -24.87
CA LYS A 381 19.88 -12.65 -24.95
C LYS A 381 20.78 -12.81 -23.73
N LEU A 382 20.19 -12.90 -22.54
CA LEU A 382 20.96 -13.08 -21.31
C LEU A 382 21.61 -14.47 -21.26
N HIS A 383 20.95 -15.51 -21.76
CA HIS A 383 21.53 -16.85 -21.88
C HIS A 383 22.62 -16.92 -22.98
N GLU A 384 22.40 -16.29 -24.13
CA GLU A 384 23.43 -16.17 -25.19
C GLU A 384 24.69 -15.47 -24.68
N ALA A 385 24.51 -14.41 -23.89
CA ALA A 385 25.59 -13.72 -23.21
C ALA A 385 26.35 -14.61 -22.22
N ALA A 386 25.63 -15.39 -21.42
CA ALA A 386 26.21 -16.34 -20.47
C ALA A 386 27.04 -17.42 -21.16
N LEU A 387 26.65 -17.84 -22.37
CA LEU A 387 27.41 -18.81 -23.17
C LEU A 387 28.78 -18.27 -23.62
N VAL A 388 28.83 -17.00 -23.99
CA VAL A 388 30.07 -16.36 -24.49
C VAL A 388 30.98 -15.96 -23.33
N SER A 389 30.41 -15.48 -22.23
CA SER A 389 31.14 -14.98 -21.06
C SER A 389 30.34 -15.23 -19.78
N PRO A 390 30.46 -16.42 -19.17
CA PRO A 390 29.64 -16.84 -18.01
C PRO A 390 29.77 -15.91 -16.80
N GLU A 391 30.93 -15.28 -16.61
CA GLU A 391 31.17 -14.33 -15.52
C GLU A 391 30.55 -12.95 -15.76
N SER A 392 30.01 -12.70 -16.96
CA SER A 392 29.44 -11.41 -17.34
C SER A 392 27.91 -11.33 -17.26
N ALA A 393 27.22 -12.48 -17.17
CA ALA A 393 25.77 -12.57 -17.25
C ALA A 393 25.13 -13.09 -15.95
N TRP A 394 24.38 -12.22 -15.29
CA TRP A 394 23.85 -12.45 -13.96
C TRP A 394 22.35 -12.20 -13.92
N ARG A 395 21.63 -12.89 -13.02
CA ARG A 395 20.19 -12.73 -12.85
C ARG A 395 19.83 -12.42 -11.40
N ILE A 396 19.14 -11.31 -11.19
CA ILE A 396 18.46 -11.02 -9.92
C ILE A 396 17.03 -11.55 -10.00
N SER A 397 16.67 -12.39 -9.03
CA SER A 397 15.33 -12.96 -8.90
C SER A 397 14.73 -12.66 -7.53
N GLY A 398 13.42 -12.39 -7.50
CA GLY A 398 12.66 -12.29 -6.25
C GLY A 398 12.09 -13.63 -5.76
N THR A 399 12.40 -14.73 -6.44
CA THR A 399 12.11 -16.09 -6.01
C THR A 399 13.37 -16.94 -6.18
N VAL A 400 13.51 -17.96 -5.34
CA VAL A 400 14.56 -18.96 -5.52
C VAL A 400 14.36 -19.63 -6.87
N LEU A 401 15.38 -19.59 -7.72
CA LEU A 401 15.40 -20.28 -9.00
C LEU A 401 15.85 -21.72 -8.79
N GLU A 402 15.22 -22.66 -9.50
CA GLU A 402 15.64 -24.07 -9.50
C GLU A 402 16.98 -24.28 -10.24
N LYS A 403 17.34 -23.33 -11.12
CA LYS A 403 18.50 -23.40 -12.01
C LYS A 403 19.39 -22.16 -11.87
N GLY A 404 20.70 -22.36 -11.98
CA GLY A 404 21.75 -21.34 -11.80
C GLY A 404 22.51 -21.49 -10.48
N ILE A 405 23.72 -20.93 -10.40
CA ILE A 405 24.48 -20.92 -9.15
C ILE A 405 24.07 -19.69 -8.36
N LEU A 406 23.52 -19.91 -7.15
CA LEU A 406 23.25 -18.83 -6.21
C LEU A 406 24.58 -18.26 -5.72
N VAL A 407 24.85 -17.00 -6.04
CA VAL A 407 26.09 -16.32 -5.65
C VAL A 407 25.89 -15.48 -4.40
N GLN A 408 24.78 -14.76 -4.32
CA GLN A 408 24.51 -13.85 -3.21
C GLN A 408 23.02 -13.77 -2.90
N GLN A 409 22.69 -13.60 -1.63
CA GLN A 409 21.34 -13.27 -1.16
C GLN A 409 21.32 -11.85 -0.59
N PHE A 410 20.33 -11.06 -1.00
CA PHE A 410 20.07 -9.72 -0.52
C PHE A 410 18.82 -9.71 0.36
N SER A 411 19.04 -9.73 1.68
CA SER A 411 17.98 -9.93 2.67
C SER A 411 17.04 -8.73 2.77
N ALA A 412 15.73 -9.02 2.84
CA ALA A 412 14.69 -8.04 3.13
C ALA A 412 14.88 -7.38 4.50
N ARG A 413 14.49 -6.11 4.63
CA ARG A 413 14.59 -5.38 5.89
C ARG A 413 13.40 -5.64 6.81
N PHE A 414 12.20 -5.83 6.26
CA PHE A 414 10.97 -5.98 7.03
C PHE A 414 9.93 -6.81 6.26
N ILE A 415 8.86 -7.22 6.96
CA ILE A 415 7.75 -7.95 6.33
C ILE A 415 7.09 -7.09 5.25
N GLY A 416 6.97 -7.65 4.05
CA GLY A 416 6.41 -6.96 2.88
C GLY A 416 7.47 -6.42 1.94
N GLU A 417 8.75 -6.44 2.32
CA GLU A 417 9.87 -6.33 1.39
C GLU A 417 10.35 -7.74 1.02
N ARG A 418 10.74 -7.93 -0.24
CA ARG A 418 11.09 -9.24 -0.79
C ARG A 418 12.60 -9.41 -0.82
N THR A 419 13.10 -10.52 -0.29
CA THR A 419 14.51 -10.93 -0.43
C THR A 419 14.81 -11.16 -1.91
N LEU A 420 15.95 -10.64 -2.37
CA LEU A 420 16.41 -10.85 -3.73
C LEU A 420 17.57 -11.85 -3.74
N TYR A 421 17.64 -12.63 -4.81
CA TYR A 421 18.63 -13.69 -5.00
C TYR A 421 19.40 -13.42 -6.29
N LEU A 422 20.72 -13.42 -6.20
CA LEU A 422 21.60 -13.23 -7.33
C LEU A 422 22.11 -14.59 -7.82
N TYR A 423 21.86 -14.87 -9.09
CA TYR A 423 22.29 -16.10 -9.74
C TYR A 423 23.28 -15.79 -10.85
N GLN A 424 24.35 -16.56 -10.91
CA GLN A 424 25.16 -16.68 -12.12
C GLN A 424 24.48 -17.70 -13.05
N ILE A 425 24.30 -17.31 -14.31
CA ILE A 425 23.70 -18.19 -15.31
C ILE A 425 24.82 -19.09 -15.85
N ILE A 426 24.62 -20.40 -15.74
CA ILE A 426 25.50 -21.40 -16.32
C ILE A 426 24.66 -22.24 -17.24
N ASP A 427 25.15 -22.50 -18.45
CA ASP A 427 24.41 -23.35 -19.37
C ASP A 427 24.61 -24.84 -19.07
N GLY A 428 23.51 -25.57 -19.26
CA GLY A 428 23.36 -26.99 -18.96
C GLY A 428 21.94 -27.34 -18.49
N GLN A 429 20.94 -27.18 -19.39
CA GLN A 429 19.49 -27.51 -19.28
C GLN A 429 18.52 -26.37 -18.96
#